data_AF-A0A4Q5ESJ9-F1
#
_entry.id   AF-A0A4Q5ESJ9-F1
#
_cell.length_a   1.000
_cell.length_b   1.000
_cell.length_c   1.000
_cell.angle_alpha   90.00
_cell.angle_beta   90.00
_cell.angle_gamma   90.00
#
_symmetry.space_group_name_H-M   'P 1'
#
loop_
_entity.id
_entity.type
_entity.pdbx_description
1 polymer ?
#
loop_
_entity_poly.entity_id
_entity_poly.type
_entity_poly.pdbx_seq_one_letter_code
_entity_poly.pdbx_strand_id
1 'polypeptide(L)'
;MNQNFIDYVKSHIKEYLPTEYQNAVISINEVTKSNDRMLTGLTILLPGEQAAPTIYLEALAEQVERGMPLDTAMKQIAQIQLENYSRVPLNISMLENYEAVRPMLAVQMCDPETNQEYLKGKPYTSCGELAAYYRIQVAADEEGTASVAVTESMMQMWGITKEQLHKDAMQAAHARSPVCLYDMEEVMAESIFSVKPENLFNREEPLDIGFVPIYILTNQDKLNGASVSAQEGVLEKVAELLGTNYYVLPSSIHELLILPDNGSMQLSELEAMVREVNATQVAPEDRLSDKVQYYDRETKLLQRGQEKSVLGRLSDKKAQLQQADHTAPKQPHRSEVSL
;
A
#
# COMPACT_ATOMS: atom_id res chain seq x y z
N MET A 1 26.32 -0.55 -5.17
CA MET A 1 26.83 0.70 -4.54
C MET A 1 28.34 0.74 -4.63
N ASN A 2 28.96 1.91 -4.75
CA ASN A 2 30.42 2.06 -4.78
C ASN A 2 31.05 1.69 -3.41
N GLN A 3 31.91 0.68 -3.40
CA GLN A 3 32.58 0.22 -2.17
C GLN A 3 33.39 1.33 -1.48
N ASN A 4 33.96 2.26 -2.26
CA ASN A 4 34.73 3.37 -1.71
C ASN A 4 33.85 4.30 -0.86
N PHE A 5 32.58 4.49 -1.21
CA PHE A 5 31.66 5.31 -0.41
C PHE A 5 31.34 4.62 0.93
N ILE A 6 31.05 3.33 0.89
CA ILE A 6 30.75 2.51 2.08
C ILE A 6 31.94 2.54 3.06
N ASP A 7 33.15 2.29 2.56
CA ASP A 7 34.36 2.26 3.37
C ASP A 7 34.70 3.64 3.97
N TYR A 8 34.46 4.71 3.20
CA TYR A 8 34.62 6.07 3.67
C TYR A 8 33.64 6.41 4.80
N VAL A 9 32.35 6.10 4.61
CA VAL A 9 31.32 6.30 5.63
C VAL A 9 31.68 5.54 6.92
N LYS A 10 32.00 4.25 6.80
CA LYS A 10 32.34 3.39 7.94
C LYS A 10 33.52 3.92 8.76
N SER A 11 34.51 4.48 8.08
CA SER A 11 35.76 4.93 8.72
C SER A 11 35.64 6.32 9.34
N HIS A 12 34.86 7.22 8.75
CA HIS A 12 34.89 8.64 9.12
C HIS A 12 33.61 9.15 9.78
N ILE A 13 32.49 8.41 9.78
CA ILE A 13 31.19 8.95 10.28
C ILE A 13 31.24 9.46 11.72
N LYS A 14 32.10 8.88 12.56
CA LYS A 14 32.30 9.33 13.95
C LYS A 14 32.85 10.75 14.06
N GLU A 15 33.59 11.22 13.07
CA GLU A 15 34.15 12.58 13.04
C GLU A 15 33.08 13.66 12.84
N TYR A 16 31.91 13.25 12.32
CA TYR A 16 30.77 14.10 12.04
C TYR A 16 29.70 14.06 13.13
N LEU A 17 29.88 13.21 14.16
CA LEU A 17 28.94 13.00 15.25
C LEU A 17 29.44 13.63 16.56
N PRO A 18 28.53 13.95 17.50
CA PRO A 18 28.91 14.45 18.81
C PRO A 18 29.80 13.47 19.60
N THR A 19 30.52 13.99 20.61
CA THR A 19 31.51 13.22 21.39
C THR A 19 30.98 11.93 22.01
N GLU A 20 29.69 11.86 22.33
CA GLU A 20 29.04 10.64 22.86
C GLU A 20 29.12 9.44 21.89
N TYR A 21 29.21 9.69 20.58
CA TYR A 21 29.29 8.65 19.54
C TYR A 21 30.71 8.12 19.29
N GLN A 22 31.75 8.65 19.96
CA GLN A 22 33.13 8.19 19.70
C GLN A 22 33.32 6.69 19.99
N ASN A 23 32.63 6.20 21.02
CA ASN A 23 32.63 4.79 21.40
C ASN A 23 31.53 3.96 20.72
N ALA A 24 30.76 4.54 19.79
CA ALA A 24 29.72 3.82 19.08
C ALA A 24 30.28 2.68 18.22
N VAL A 25 29.52 1.60 18.08
CA VAL A 25 29.82 0.51 17.16
C VAL A 25 29.18 0.83 15.82
N ILE A 26 30.00 0.93 14.78
CA ILE A 26 29.55 1.21 13.41
C ILE A 26 29.45 -0.12 12.66
N SER A 27 28.26 -0.41 12.16
CA SER A 27 27.99 -1.60 11.35
C SER A 27 27.35 -1.20 10.03
N ILE A 28 27.77 -1.86 8.95
CA ILE A 28 27.12 -1.73 7.65
C ILE A 28 26.76 -3.12 7.19
N ASN A 29 25.47 -3.35 6.93
CA ASN A 29 24.92 -4.65 6.58
C ASN A 29 23.96 -4.51 5.41
N GLU A 30 23.82 -5.58 4.63
CA GLU A 30 22.75 -5.67 3.65
C GLU A 30 21.41 -5.96 4.34
N VAL A 31 20.38 -5.23 3.94
CA VAL A 31 19.03 -5.32 4.50
C VAL A 31 18.04 -5.46 3.35
N THR A 32 17.24 -6.52 3.38
CA THR A 32 16.14 -6.72 2.43
C THR A 32 14.94 -5.85 2.82
N LYS A 33 14.44 -5.05 1.88
CA LYS A 33 13.24 -4.22 1.98
C LYS A 33 12.16 -4.70 1.03
N SER A 34 11.02 -4.01 1.00
CA SER A 34 9.91 -4.32 0.10
C SER A 34 10.39 -4.45 -1.35
N ASN A 35 9.71 -5.31 -2.09
CA ASN A 35 10.04 -5.74 -3.45
C ASN A 35 11.44 -6.35 -3.55
N ASP A 36 11.84 -7.09 -2.51
CA ASP A 36 13.15 -7.75 -2.34
C ASP A 36 14.35 -6.84 -2.65
N ARG A 37 14.18 -5.55 -2.37
CA ARG A 37 15.24 -4.56 -2.55
C ARG A 37 16.34 -4.77 -1.52
N MET A 38 17.52 -5.11 -1.98
CA MET A 38 18.71 -5.20 -1.16
C MET A 38 19.30 -3.80 -0.98
N LEU A 39 19.24 -3.27 0.24
CA LEU A 39 19.80 -1.97 0.60
C LEU A 39 20.98 -2.12 1.56
N THR A 40 21.86 -1.13 1.56
CA THR A 40 23.05 -1.04 2.40
C THR A 40 22.71 -0.18 3.61
N GLY A 41 22.44 -0.84 4.73
CA GLY A 41 22.06 -0.20 5.97
C GLY A 41 23.27 0.12 6.85
N LEU A 42 23.43 1.39 7.21
CA LEU A 42 24.33 1.86 8.25
C LEU A 42 23.61 1.88 9.60
N THR A 43 24.23 1.27 10.61
CA THR A 43 23.78 1.30 12.01
C THR A 43 24.89 1.86 12.88
N ILE A 44 24.53 2.80 13.75
CA ILE A 44 25.43 3.46 14.70
C ILE A 44 24.88 3.20 16.10
N LEU A 45 25.47 2.23 16.80
CA LEU A 45 24.96 1.75 18.09
C LEU A 45 25.79 2.33 19.24
N LEU A 46 25.18 3.05 20.17
CA LEU A 46 25.89 3.55 21.36
C LEU A 46 26.17 2.43 22.37
N PRO A 47 27.23 2.56 23.19
CA PRO A 47 27.51 1.58 24.24
C PRO A 47 26.32 1.38 25.19
N GLY A 48 25.86 0.13 25.32
CA GLY A 48 24.74 -0.25 26.18
C GLY A 48 23.39 -0.34 25.47
N GLU A 49 23.28 0.15 24.24
CA GLU A 49 22.08 0.00 23.43
C GLU A 49 21.98 -1.39 22.81
N GLN A 50 20.74 -1.85 22.60
CA GLN A 50 20.45 -3.14 21.96
C GLN A 50 20.00 -3.00 20.50
N ALA A 51 19.53 -1.82 20.10
CA ALA A 51 19.10 -1.53 18.74
C ALA A 51 19.32 -0.05 18.42
N ALA A 52 19.53 0.26 17.15
CA ALA A 52 19.60 1.62 16.64
C ALA A 52 18.89 1.72 15.29
N PRO A 53 18.40 2.91 14.90
CA PRO A 53 17.88 3.15 13.56
C PRO A 53 18.87 2.76 12.47
N THR A 54 18.35 2.35 11.31
CA THR A 54 19.17 2.00 10.15
C THR A 54 19.03 3.08 9.08
N ILE A 55 20.15 3.64 8.65
CA ILE A 55 20.24 4.65 7.60
C ILE A 55 20.61 3.94 6.30
N TYR A 56 19.75 3.98 5.29
CA TYR A 56 20.04 3.38 3.97
C TYR A 56 20.89 4.33 3.13
N LEU A 57 21.98 3.82 2.58
CA LEU A 57 23.01 4.65 1.95
C LEU A 57 22.75 4.94 0.46
N GLU A 58 21.76 4.30 -0.17
CA GLU A 58 21.52 4.35 -1.62
C GLU A 58 21.29 5.76 -2.15
N ALA A 59 20.34 6.50 -1.58
CA ALA A 59 20.01 7.83 -2.05
C ALA A 59 21.19 8.81 -1.94
N LEU A 60 21.98 8.69 -0.87
CA LEU A 60 23.18 9.51 -0.65
C LEU A 60 24.31 9.11 -1.61
N ALA A 61 24.50 7.81 -1.84
CA ALA A 61 25.49 7.32 -2.79
C ALA A 61 25.20 7.83 -4.21
N GLU A 62 23.93 7.78 -4.64
CA GLU A 62 23.51 8.30 -5.95
C GLU A 62 23.76 9.81 -6.08
N GLN A 63 23.50 10.58 -5.01
CA GLN A 63 23.79 12.03 -5.00
C GLN A 63 25.29 12.33 -5.07
N VAL A 64 26.13 11.54 -4.39
CA VAL A 64 27.59 11.66 -4.47
C VAL A 64 28.09 11.34 -5.89
N GLU A 65 27.55 10.30 -6.51
CA GLU A 65 27.86 9.96 -7.92
C GLU A 65 27.46 11.09 -8.89
N ARG A 66 26.41 11.84 -8.56
CA ARG A 66 25.98 13.05 -9.29
C ARG A 66 26.80 14.31 -8.97
N GLY A 67 27.82 14.20 -8.12
CA GLY A 67 28.75 15.29 -7.81
C GLY A 67 28.55 15.96 -6.45
N MET A 68 27.68 15.44 -5.57
CA MET A 68 27.62 15.90 -4.18
C MET A 68 28.97 15.64 -3.46
N PRO A 69 29.55 16.62 -2.75
CA PRO A 69 30.75 16.40 -1.98
C PRO A 69 30.54 15.37 -0.86
N LEU A 70 31.53 14.48 -0.65
CA LEU A 70 31.50 13.48 0.41
C LEU A 70 31.24 14.10 1.80
N ASP A 71 31.88 15.23 2.11
CA ASP A 71 31.69 15.96 3.37
C ASP A 71 30.21 16.35 3.62
N THR A 72 29.50 16.72 2.56
CA THR A 72 28.06 17.04 2.63
C THR A 72 27.24 15.80 2.92
N ALA A 73 27.53 14.68 2.25
CA ALA A 73 26.85 13.41 2.51
C ALA A 73 27.07 12.93 3.96
N MET A 74 28.29 13.05 4.49
CA MET A 74 28.60 12.68 5.88
C MET A 74 27.82 13.52 6.90
N LYS A 75 27.71 14.83 6.66
CA LYS A 75 26.89 15.74 7.50
C LYS A 75 25.42 15.36 7.49
N GLN A 76 24.88 14.97 6.33
CA GLN A 76 23.49 14.50 6.24
C GLN A 76 23.28 13.19 6.99
N ILE A 77 24.20 12.23 6.88
CA ILE A 77 24.13 10.97 7.65
C ILE A 77 24.13 11.27 9.16
N ALA A 78 25.04 12.15 9.61
CA ALA A 78 25.11 12.55 11.00
C ALA A 78 23.82 13.25 11.48
N GLN A 79 23.25 14.13 10.65
CA GLN A 79 21.99 14.79 10.94
C GLN A 79 20.84 13.78 11.09
N ILE A 80 20.68 12.86 10.12
CA ILE A 80 19.66 11.81 10.15
C ILE A 80 19.81 10.95 11.43
N GLN A 81 21.04 10.62 11.83
CA GLN A 81 21.28 9.86 13.06
C GLN A 81 20.76 10.61 14.29
N LEU A 82 21.06 11.91 14.41
CA LEU A 82 20.67 12.73 15.56
C LEU A 82 19.16 12.97 15.63
N GLU A 83 18.52 13.18 14.49
CA GLU A 83 17.07 13.36 14.38
C GLU A 83 16.33 12.07 14.75
N ASN A 84 16.75 10.92 14.20
CA ASN A 84 16.13 9.63 14.49
C ASN A 84 16.27 9.23 15.97
N TYR A 85 17.44 9.49 16.58
CA TYR A 85 17.68 9.22 17.99
C TYR A 85 16.77 10.07 18.90
N SER A 86 16.50 11.32 18.50
CA SER A 86 15.63 12.22 19.24
C SER A 86 14.15 11.84 19.13
N ARG A 87 13.73 11.28 17.99
CA ARG A 87 12.33 10.90 17.73
C ARG A 87 11.92 9.59 18.38
N VAL A 88 12.85 8.64 18.52
CA VAL A 88 12.49 7.31 19.01
C VAL A 88 13.50 6.82 20.04
N PRO A 89 13.30 7.12 21.33
CA PRO A 89 13.77 6.21 22.36
C PRO A 89 12.93 4.93 22.23
N LEU A 90 13.29 4.05 21.30
CA LEU A 90 12.65 2.74 21.15
C LEU A 90 12.89 1.97 22.45
N ASN A 91 11.96 2.11 23.39
CA ASN A 91 11.94 1.24 24.53
C ASN A 91 11.45 -0.12 24.03
N ILE A 92 12.40 -0.97 23.63
CA ILE A 92 12.17 -2.32 23.09
C ILE A 92 11.24 -3.12 24.01
N SER A 93 11.26 -2.86 25.33
CA SER A 93 10.34 -3.49 26.28
C SER A 93 8.85 -3.22 26.00
N MET A 94 8.50 -2.11 25.33
CA MET A 94 7.12 -1.86 24.89
C MET A 94 6.68 -2.86 23.82
N LEU A 95 7.59 -3.35 22.98
CA LEU A 95 7.28 -4.33 21.94
C LEU A 95 6.99 -5.73 22.51
N GLU A 96 7.39 -5.99 23.75
CA GLU A 96 7.13 -7.27 24.43
C GLU A 96 5.68 -7.38 24.92
N ASN A 97 4.98 -6.25 25.14
CA ASN A 97 3.61 -6.22 25.62
C ASN A 97 2.61 -6.11 24.47
N TYR A 98 1.98 -7.25 24.13
CA TYR A 98 1.01 -7.30 23.04
C TYR A 98 -0.16 -6.32 23.20
N GLU A 99 -0.70 -6.13 24.40
CA GLU A 99 -1.85 -5.22 24.60
C GLU A 99 -1.49 -3.76 24.34
N ALA A 100 -0.23 -3.37 24.59
CA ALA A 100 0.28 -2.05 24.25
C ALA A 100 0.53 -1.91 22.75
N VAL A 101 1.01 -2.97 22.09
CA VAL A 101 1.28 -3.02 20.66
C VAL A 101 0.02 -3.10 19.81
N ARG A 102 -1.04 -3.79 20.28
CA ARG A 102 -2.27 -4.05 19.53
C ARG A 102 -2.87 -2.81 18.85
N PRO A 103 -3.08 -1.66 19.53
CA PRO A 103 -3.62 -0.46 18.87
C PRO A 103 -2.65 0.19 17.86
N MET A 104 -1.36 -0.13 17.93
CA MET A 104 -0.31 0.37 17.03
C MET A 104 -0.13 -0.52 15.80
N LEU A 105 -0.83 -1.65 15.73
CA LEU A 105 -0.75 -2.54 14.57
C LEU A 105 -1.25 -1.81 13.31
N ALA A 106 -0.58 -2.12 12.21
CA ALA A 106 -0.83 -1.63 10.87
C ALA A 106 -0.69 -2.78 9.88
N VAL A 107 -1.30 -2.62 8.72
CA VAL A 107 -1.25 -3.59 7.63
C VAL A 107 -0.67 -2.91 6.40
N GLN A 108 0.18 -3.62 5.67
CA GLN A 108 0.65 -3.24 4.35
C GLN A 108 0.42 -4.40 3.38
N MET A 109 0.24 -4.06 2.10
CA MET A 109 0.12 -5.04 1.03
C MET A 109 1.47 -5.20 0.32
N CYS A 110 1.71 -6.39 -0.20
CA CYS A 110 2.80 -6.65 -1.15
C CYS A 110 2.39 -7.75 -2.13
N ASP A 111 3.13 -7.85 -3.23
CA ASP A 111 3.10 -9.03 -4.08
C ASP A 111 4.04 -10.10 -3.51
N PRO A 112 3.53 -11.26 -3.07
CA PRO A 112 4.36 -12.31 -2.47
C PRO A 112 5.37 -12.90 -3.47
N GLU A 113 5.16 -12.79 -4.78
CA GLU A 113 6.10 -13.30 -5.79
C GLU A 113 7.36 -12.42 -5.90
N THR A 114 7.23 -11.11 -5.69
CA THR A 114 8.35 -10.14 -5.74
C THR A 114 8.91 -9.81 -4.36
N ASN A 115 8.36 -10.38 -3.29
CA ASN A 115 8.74 -10.15 -1.89
C ASN A 115 9.12 -11.46 -1.16
N GLN A 116 9.66 -12.44 -1.88
CA GLN A 116 9.92 -13.78 -1.33
C GLN A 116 10.96 -13.73 -0.20
N GLU A 117 12.05 -12.98 -0.39
CA GLU A 117 13.09 -12.82 0.62
C GLU A 117 12.60 -11.93 1.77
N TYR A 118 11.93 -10.83 1.45
CA TYR A 118 11.39 -9.90 2.43
C TYR A 118 10.36 -10.55 3.35
N LEU A 119 9.50 -11.45 2.85
CA LEU A 119 8.48 -12.13 3.65
C LEU A 119 9.01 -13.27 4.53
N LYS A 120 10.29 -13.66 4.41
CA LYS A 120 10.86 -14.70 5.29
C LYS A 120 10.72 -14.31 6.76
N GLY A 121 10.13 -15.22 7.54
CA GLY A 121 9.89 -15.05 8.98
C GLY A 121 8.87 -13.96 9.32
N LYS A 122 8.04 -13.51 8.37
CA LYS A 122 6.97 -12.53 8.60
C LYS A 122 5.60 -13.16 8.36
N PRO A 123 4.68 -13.09 9.33
CA PRO A 123 3.32 -13.58 9.12
C PRO A 123 2.59 -12.71 8.09
N TYR A 124 1.83 -13.36 7.20
CA TYR A 124 0.96 -12.68 6.24
C TYR A 124 -0.33 -13.48 5.97
N THR A 125 -1.36 -12.76 5.54
CA THR A 125 -2.64 -13.31 5.07
C THR A 125 -2.82 -13.03 3.59
N SER A 126 -3.22 -14.05 2.83
CA SER A 126 -3.46 -13.92 1.39
C SER A 126 -4.73 -13.10 1.10
N CYS A 127 -4.65 -12.26 0.08
CA CYS A 127 -5.77 -11.48 -0.46
C CYS A 127 -5.68 -11.53 -2.00
N GLY A 128 -6.36 -12.51 -2.60
CA GLY A 128 -6.16 -12.84 -4.02
C GLY A 128 -4.70 -13.19 -4.31
N GLU A 129 -4.10 -12.48 -5.26
CA GLU A 129 -2.69 -12.61 -5.67
C GLU A 129 -1.73 -11.76 -4.82
N LEU A 130 -2.24 -11.07 -3.79
CA LEU A 130 -1.46 -10.20 -2.89
C LEU A 130 -1.36 -10.81 -1.49
N ALA A 131 -0.45 -10.27 -0.69
CA ALA A 131 -0.26 -10.64 0.71
C ALA A 131 -0.36 -9.40 1.62
N ALA A 132 -1.23 -9.49 2.62
CA ALA A 132 -1.33 -8.55 3.73
C ALA A 132 -0.35 -8.96 4.83
N TYR A 133 0.65 -8.14 5.11
CA TYR A 133 1.63 -8.35 6.17
C TYR A 133 1.56 -7.23 7.21
N TYR A 134 2.12 -7.50 8.40
CA TYR A 134 1.81 -6.70 9.59
C TYR A 134 3.01 -5.89 10.06
N ARG A 135 2.72 -4.69 10.57
CA ARG A 135 3.71 -3.76 11.12
C ARG A 135 3.20 -3.14 12.41
N ILE A 136 4.13 -2.63 13.20
CA ILE A 136 3.87 -1.80 14.38
C ILE A 136 4.24 -0.37 13.99
N GLN A 137 3.25 0.52 13.95
CA GLN A 137 3.44 1.93 13.67
C GLN A 137 3.79 2.66 14.98
N VAL A 138 5.07 3.01 15.13
CA VAL A 138 5.61 3.62 16.36
C VAL A 138 5.40 5.12 16.38
N ALA A 139 5.56 5.77 15.23
CA ALA A 139 5.27 7.19 15.05
C ALA A 139 4.86 7.43 13.59
N ALA A 140 4.06 8.48 13.38
CA ALA A 140 3.82 9.04 12.05
C ALA A 140 3.74 10.56 12.18
N ASP A 141 4.49 11.25 11.35
CA ASP A 141 4.53 12.70 11.22
C ASP A 141 4.52 13.11 9.74
N GLU A 142 4.64 14.41 9.45
CA GLU A 142 4.68 14.94 8.09
C GLU A 142 5.90 14.44 7.28
N GLU A 143 6.94 13.93 7.94
CA GLU A 143 8.16 13.43 7.30
C GLU A 143 8.13 11.91 7.04
N GLY A 144 7.20 11.18 7.66
CA GLY A 144 6.95 9.79 7.34
C GLY A 144 6.42 8.95 8.50
N THR A 145 6.40 7.63 8.29
CA THR A 145 5.93 6.65 9.28
C THR A 145 7.07 5.77 9.79
N ALA A 146 7.42 5.93 11.06
CA ALA A 146 8.33 5.03 11.76
C ALA A 146 7.60 3.74 12.14
N SER A 147 8.07 2.60 11.62
CA SER A 147 7.42 1.32 11.87
C SER A 147 8.37 0.14 11.90
N VAL A 148 7.96 -0.90 12.63
CA VAL A 148 8.69 -2.16 12.80
C VAL A 148 7.88 -3.28 12.13
N ALA A 149 8.52 -4.16 11.37
CA ALA A 149 7.84 -5.32 10.80
C ALA A 149 7.54 -6.34 11.91
N VAL A 150 6.32 -6.87 11.94
CA VAL A 150 5.98 -7.99 12.83
C VAL A 150 6.63 -9.25 12.29
N THR A 151 7.29 -10.02 13.16
CA THR A 151 7.92 -11.29 12.82
C THR A 151 7.20 -12.46 13.48
N GLU A 152 7.43 -13.68 12.98
CA GLU A 152 6.92 -14.90 13.61
C GLU A 152 7.43 -15.07 15.05
N SER A 153 8.66 -14.61 15.34
CA SER A 153 9.21 -14.63 16.70
C SER A 153 8.46 -13.69 17.66
N MET A 154 8.05 -12.50 17.20
CA MET A 154 7.19 -11.61 17.98
C MET A 154 5.83 -12.26 18.23
N MET A 155 5.25 -12.89 17.21
CA MET A 155 3.97 -13.59 17.33
C MET A 155 4.03 -14.73 18.37
N GLN A 156 5.12 -15.52 18.36
CA GLN A 156 5.37 -16.56 19.35
C GLN A 156 5.56 -15.97 20.76
N MET A 157 6.28 -14.86 20.89
CA MET A 157 6.47 -14.15 22.16
C MET A 157 5.14 -13.68 22.74
N TRP A 158 4.26 -13.10 21.91
CA TRP A 158 2.95 -12.62 22.33
C TRP A 158 1.93 -13.75 22.59
N GLY A 159 2.23 -14.97 22.12
CA GLY A 159 1.33 -16.12 22.27
C GLY A 159 0.04 -16.02 21.45
N ILE A 160 0.06 -15.28 20.33
CA ILE A 160 -1.12 -15.08 19.46
C ILE A 160 -1.02 -15.93 18.19
N THR A 161 -2.16 -16.14 17.53
CA THR A 161 -2.20 -16.78 16.21
C THR A 161 -2.14 -15.75 15.09
N LYS A 162 -1.88 -16.21 13.87
CA LYS A 162 -1.89 -15.38 12.67
C LYS A 162 -3.27 -14.76 12.40
N GLU A 163 -4.34 -15.53 12.67
CA GLU A 163 -5.73 -15.09 12.49
C GLU A 163 -6.06 -13.98 13.49
N GLN A 164 -5.61 -14.11 14.74
CA GLN A 164 -5.77 -13.08 15.76
C GLN A 164 -4.99 -11.81 15.38
N LEU A 165 -3.74 -11.96 14.94
CA LEU A 165 -2.92 -10.84 14.46
C LEU A 165 -3.59 -10.11 13.29
N HIS A 166 -4.11 -10.84 12.30
CA HIS A 166 -4.82 -10.26 11.16
C HIS A 166 -6.02 -9.43 11.62
N LYS A 167 -6.87 -10.03 12.45
CA LYS A 167 -8.08 -9.38 12.97
C LYS A 167 -7.74 -8.10 13.74
N ASP A 168 -6.80 -8.18 14.67
CA ASP A 168 -6.43 -7.05 15.51
C ASP A 168 -5.75 -5.93 14.71
N ALA A 169 -4.88 -6.30 13.75
CA ALA A 169 -4.24 -5.32 12.88
C ALA A 169 -5.24 -4.61 11.96
N MET A 170 -6.23 -5.32 11.42
CA MET A 170 -7.31 -4.73 10.62
C MET A 170 -8.18 -3.79 11.46
N GLN A 171 -8.53 -4.19 12.67
CA GLN A 171 -9.29 -3.33 13.59
C GLN A 171 -8.53 -2.06 13.97
N ALA A 172 -7.25 -2.19 14.31
CA ALA A 172 -6.39 -1.06 14.65
C ALA A 172 -6.19 -0.11 13.45
N ALA A 173 -5.95 -0.66 12.26
CA ALA A 173 -5.81 0.12 11.03
C ALA A 173 -7.10 0.87 10.68
N HIS A 174 -8.26 0.19 10.72
CA HIS A 174 -9.56 0.79 10.43
C HIS A 174 -9.95 1.88 11.43
N ALA A 175 -9.71 1.65 12.72
CA ALA A 175 -10.00 2.65 13.77
C ALA A 175 -9.13 3.91 13.62
N ARG A 176 -7.90 3.75 13.12
CA ARG A 176 -6.97 4.85 12.88
C ARG A 176 -7.30 5.61 11.60
N SER A 177 -7.54 4.88 10.50
CA SER A 177 -7.84 5.46 9.20
C SER A 177 -8.89 4.59 8.48
N PRO A 178 -10.17 4.99 8.51
CA PRO A 178 -11.27 4.22 7.94
C PRO A 178 -11.15 4.04 6.42
N VAL A 179 -11.89 3.06 5.89
CA VAL A 179 -11.95 2.76 4.46
C VAL A 179 -12.58 3.91 3.68
N CYS A 180 -12.00 4.22 2.53
CA CYS A 180 -12.52 5.20 1.60
C CYS A 180 -12.60 4.65 0.18
N LEU A 181 -13.69 4.97 -0.50
CA LEU A 181 -13.88 4.75 -1.93
C LEU A 181 -14.18 6.10 -2.57
N TYR A 182 -13.35 6.53 -3.51
CA TYR A 182 -13.49 7.81 -4.18
C TYR A 182 -13.66 7.64 -5.69
N ASP A 183 -14.39 8.55 -6.32
CA ASP A 183 -14.36 8.70 -7.77
C ASP A 183 -13.05 9.39 -8.19
N MET A 184 -12.35 8.83 -9.18
CA MET A 184 -11.08 9.40 -9.66
C MET A 184 -11.24 10.83 -10.20
N GLU A 185 -12.35 11.15 -10.86
CA GLU A 185 -12.60 12.49 -11.39
C GLU A 185 -12.74 13.51 -10.24
N GLU A 186 -13.41 13.13 -9.15
CA GLU A 186 -13.51 13.98 -7.95
C GLU A 186 -12.15 14.19 -7.28
N VAL A 187 -11.31 13.15 -7.20
CA VAL A 187 -9.95 13.27 -6.64
C VAL A 187 -9.07 14.17 -7.53
N MET A 188 -9.19 14.07 -8.86
CA MET A 188 -8.50 14.99 -9.77
C MET A 188 -9.03 16.43 -9.61
N ALA A 189 -10.33 16.60 -9.40
CA ALA A 189 -10.96 17.90 -9.18
C ALA A 189 -10.55 18.55 -7.84
N GLU A 190 -10.27 17.76 -6.79
CA GLU A 190 -9.79 18.25 -5.49
C GLU A 190 -8.57 19.15 -5.64
N SER A 191 -7.60 18.73 -6.45
CA SER A 191 -6.35 19.46 -6.68
C SER A 191 -6.55 20.82 -7.37
N ILE A 192 -7.62 20.96 -8.16
CA ILE A 192 -7.89 22.16 -8.97
C ILE A 192 -8.86 23.10 -8.24
N PHE A 193 -9.88 22.54 -7.60
CA PHE A 193 -11.01 23.29 -7.06
C PHE A 193 -11.07 23.30 -5.53
N SER A 194 -10.16 22.60 -4.84
CA SER A 194 -10.16 22.44 -3.37
C SER A 194 -11.48 21.88 -2.81
N VAL A 195 -12.21 21.12 -3.63
CA VAL A 195 -13.42 20.41 -3.24
C VAL A 195 -13.02 19.01 -2.80
N LYS A 196 -13.29 18.67 -1.54
CA LYS A 196 -13.00 17.33 -1.02
C LYS A 196 -13.91 16.30 -1.69
N PRO A 197 -13.36 15.16 -2.16
CA PRO A 197 -14.16 14.11 -2.77
C PRO A 197 -15.07 13.45 -1.72
N GLU A 198 -16.24 12.98 -2.16
CA GLU A 198 -17.15 12.27 -1.28
C GLU A 198 -16.64 10.85 -1.03
N ASN A 199 -16.60 10.40 0.22
CA ASN A 199 -16.34 8.99 0.50
C ASN A 199 -17.58 8.14 0.17
N LEU A 200 -17.60 7.57 -1.03
CA LEU A 200 -18.68 6.73 -1.56
C LEU A 200 -18.86 5.44 -0.76
N PHE A 201 -17.86 5.01 0.00
CA PHE A 201 -17.96 3.81 0.85
C PHE A 201 -19.03 3.94 1.95
N ASN A 202 -19.37 5.18 2.32
CA ASN A 202 -20.43 5.47 3.30
C ASN A 202 -21.85 5.41 2.71
N ARG A 203 -22.00 5.23 1.39
CA ARG A 203 -23.32 5.13 0.76
C ARG A 203 -23.96 3.78 1.02
N GLU A 204 -25.28 3.78 1.12
CA GLU A 204 -26.10 2.56 1.21
C GLU A 204 -26.63 2.14 -0.16
N GLU A 205 -26.95 3.12 -1.01
CA GLU A 205 -27.53 2.91 -2.34
C GLU A 205 -26.46 2.63 -3.41
N PRO A 206 -26.80 1.85 -4.46
CA PRO A 206 -25.93 1.66 -5.62
C PRO A 206 -25.54 2.98 -6.30
N LEU A 207 -24.33 3.02 -6.83
CA LEU A 207 -23.77 4.15 -7.57
C LEU A 207 -24.33 4.19 -9.00
N ASP A 208 -24.49 5.40 -9.52
CA ASP A 208 -24.74 5.61 -10.94
C ASP A 208 -23.39 5.51 -11.68
N ILE A 209 -23.13 4.34 -12.27
CA ILE A 209 -21.88 4.04 -12.97
C ILE A 209 -21.87 4.79 -14.31
N GLY A 210 -20.96 5.76 -14.43
CA GLY A 210 -20.69 6.48 -15.67
C GLY A 210 -20.11 5.60 -16.79
N PHE A 211 -19.68 6.21 -17.89
CA PHE A 211 -19.26 5.46 -19.08
C PHE A 211 -17.92 4.71 -18.92
N VAL A 212 -16.96 5.28 -18.17
CA VAL A 212 -15.66 4.64 -17.82
C VAL A 212 -15.21 5.08 -16.42
N PRO A 213 -15.89 4.67 -15.34
CA PRO A 213 -15.54 5.15 -14.02
C PRO A 213 -14.37 4.34 -13.45
N ILE A 214 -13.34 5.07 -13.02
CA ILE A 214 -12.23 4.53 -12.24
C ILE A 214 -12.45 5.01 -10.81
N TYR A 215 -12.51 4.07 -9.86
CA TYR A 215 -12.61 4.41 -8.45
C TYR A 215 -11.30 4.11 -7.72
N ILE A 216 -11.03 4.84 -6.66
CA ILE A 216 -9.86 4.67 -5.80
C ILE A 216 -10.33 4.07 -4.47
N LEU A 217 -9.90 2.84 -4.18
CA LEU A 217 -10.09 2.21 -2.88
C LEU A 217 -8.83 2.40 -2.03
N THR A 218 -8.97 3.10 -0.91
CA THR A 218 -7.86 3.46 -0.02
C THR A 218 -8.36 3.64 1.43
N ASN A 219 -7.54 4.19 2.31
CA ASN A 219 -7.93 4.66 3.63
C ASN A 219 -7.97 6.21 3.67
N GLN A 220 -8.51 6.77 4.75
CA GLN A 220 -8.66 8.22 4.91
C GLN A 220 -7.33 8.99 4.81
N ASP A 221 -6.23 8.38 5.24
CA ASP A 221 -4.89 9.00 5.25
C ASP A 221 -4.21 8.88 3.87
N LYS A 222 -4.79 8.12 2.94
CA LYS A 222 -4.22 7.76 1.62
C LYS A 222 -2.80 7.17 1.75
N LEU A 223 -2.53 6.45 2.84
CA LEU A 223 -1.22 5.89 3.15
C LEU A 223 -1.33 4.40 3.47
N ASN A 224 -0.66 3.55 2.70
CA ASN A 224 -0.78 2.08 2.80
C ASN A 224 -2.23 1.58 2.64
N GLY A 225 -3.09 2.38 2.01
CA GLY A 225 -4.54 2.15 1.96
C GLY A 225 -4.95 0.97 1.10
N ALA A 226 -4.07 0.39 0.27
CA ALA A 226 -4.39 -0.84 -0.44
C ALA A 226 -4.75 -2.00 0.53
N SER A 227 -4.28 -1.92 1.78
CA SER A 227 -4.56 -2.93 2.81
C SER A 227 -6.03 -3.05 3.19
N VAL A 228 -6.86 -2.04 2.91
CA VAL A 228 -8.30 -2.11 3.22
C VAL A 228 -9.00 -3.24 2.45
N SER A 229 -8.44 -3.68 1.32
CA SER A 229 -8.95 -4.84 0.57
C SER A 229 -8.89 -6.16 1.32
N ALA A 230 -8.02 -6.28 2.33
CA ALA A 230 -7.89 -7.47 3.16
C ALA A 230 -8.77 -7.41 4.42
N GLN A 231 -9.55 -6.34 4.60
CA GLN A 231 -10.59 -6.25 5.62
C GLN A 231 -11.86 -6.95 5.12
N GLU A 232 -12.43 -7.81 5.97
CA GLU A 232 -13.65 -8.56 5.69
C GLU A 232 -14.82 -7.62 5.33
N GLY A 233 -15.54 -7.93 4.26
CA GLY A 233 -16.72 -7.18 3.81
C GLY A 233 -16.42 -5.98 2.90
N VAL A 234 -15.17 -5.54 2.78
CA VAL A 234 -14.84 -4.34 1.99
C VAL A 234 -15.06 -4.56 0.50
N LEU A 235 -14.55 -5.66 -0.05
CA LEU A 235 -14.69 -5.97 -1.48
C LEU A 235 -16.16 -6.28 -1.84
N GLU A 236 -16.88 -6.95 -0.94
CA GLU A 236 -18.32 -7.20 -1.06
C GLU A 236 -19.09 -5.87 -1.15
N LYS A 237 -18.80 -4.93 -0.24
CA LYS A 237 -19.45 -3.63 -0.21
C LYS A 237 -19.17 -2.82 -1.47
N VAL A 238 -17.95 -2.88 -2.00
CA VAL A 238 -17.61 -2.27 -3.29
C VAL A 238 -18.44 -2.88 -4.42
N ALA A 239 -18.58 -4.21 -4.47
CA ALA A 239 -19.42 -4.88 -5.47
C ALA A 239 -20.90 -4.50 -5.35
N GLU A 240 -21.42 -4.32 -4.13
CA GLU A 240 -22.79 -3.87 -3.88
C GLU A 240 -23.03 -2.44 -4.37
N LEU A 241 -22.09 -1.54 -4.06
CA LEU A 241 -22.13 -0.15 -4.53
C LEU A 241 -22.06 -0.06 -6.06
N LEU A 242 -21.25 -0.89 -6.70
CA LEU A 242 -21.15 -0.91 -8.16
C LEU A 242 -22.29 -1.70 -8.82
N GLY A 243 -22.90 -2.66 -8.15
CA GLY A 243 -23.91 -3.54 -8.75
C GLY A 243 -23.37 -4.48 -9.85
N THR A 244 -22.05 -4.58 -10.01
CA THR A 244 -21.38 -5.43 -11.01
C THR A 244 -20.08 -6.02 -10.46
N ASN A 245 -19.53 -7.02 -11.16
CA ASN A 245 -18.17 -7.48 -10.97
C ASN A 245 -17.18 -6.38 -11.36
N TYR A 246 -15.93 -6.45 -10.89
CA TYR A 246 -14.95 -5.41 -11.17
C TYR A 246 -13.52 -5.93 -11.20
N TYR A 247 -12.66 -5.18 -11.88
CA TYR A 247 -11.22 -5.38 -11.87
C TYR A 247 -10.57 -4.56 -10.75
N VAL A 248 -9.52 -5.12 -10.17
CA VAL A 248 -8.65 -4.47 -9.19
C VAL A 248 -7.26 -4.34 -9.81
N LEU A 249 -6.76 -3.10 -9.87
CA LEU A 249 -5.47 -2.75 -10.44
C LEU A 249 -4.54 -2.31 -9.28
N PRO A 250 -3.63 -3.19 -8.85
CA PRO A 250 -2.82 -2.98 -7.64
C PRO A 250 -1.46 -2.31 -7.94
N SER A 251 -1.45 -1.11 -8.52
CA SER A 251 -0.19 -0.43 -8.87
C SER A 251 0.62 0.03 -7.65
N SER A 252 -0.06 0.51 -6.61
CA SER A 252 0.55 1.17 -5.43
C SER A 252 0.13 0.49 -4.13
N ILE A 253 0.99 0.51 -3.11
CA ILE A 253 0.62 0.08 -1.75
C ILE A 253 -0.37 1.06 -1.08
N HIS A 254 -0.49 2.28 -1.60
CA HIS A 254 -1.30 3.34 -1.01
C HIS A 254 -2.78 3.27 -1.41
N GLU A 255 -3.10 2.68 -2.57
CA GLU A 255 -4.46 2.55 -3.06
C GLU A 255 -4.60 1.41 -4.08
N LEU A 256 -5.84 0.98 -4.30
CA LEU A 256 -6.21 0.10 -5.39
C LEU A 256 -7.15 0.84 -6.33
N LEU A 257 -6.88 0.76 -7.64
CA LEU A 257 -7.83 1.24 -8.64
C LEU A 257 -8.87 0.15 -8.90
N ILE A 258 -10.14 0.54 -8.84
CA ILE A 258 -11.30 -0.31 -9.02
C ILE A 258 -12.00 0.11 -10.32
N LEU A 259 -12.12 -0.84 -11.26
CA LEU A 259 -12.76 -0.60 -12.55
C LEU A 259 -13.95 -1.56 -12.71
N PRO A 260 -15.20 -1.07 -12.76
CA PRO A 260 -16.36 -1.90 -13.00
C PRO A 260 -16.26 -2.64 -14.33
N ASP A 261 -16.64 -3.92 -14.34
CA ASP A 261 -16.66 -4.73 -15.55
C ASP A 261 -17.91 -4.40 -16.38
N ASN A 262 -17.83 -3.33 -17.16
CA ASN A 262 -18.83 -2.93 -18.14
C ASN A 262 -18.52 -3.45 -19.56
N GLY A 263 -17.49 -4.30 -19.70
CA GLY A 263 -17.06 -4.85 -20.99
C GLY A 263 -16.39 -3.84 -21.93
N SER A 264 -16.02 -2.64 -21.46
CA SER A 264 -15.36 -1.62 -22.28
C SER A 264 -13.87 -1.88 -22.53
N MET A 265 -13.18 -2.50 -21.57
CA MET A 265 -11.74 -2.78 -21.63
C MET A 265 -11.46 -4.26 -21.53
N GLN A 266 -10.43 -4.72 -22.25
CA GLN A 266 -9.93 -6.08 -22.11
C GLN A 266 -8.91 -6.18 -20.99
N LEU A 267 -8.80 -7.37 -20.40
CA LEU A 267 -7.80 -7.65 -19.36
C LEU A 267 -6.38 -7.30 -19.81
N SER A 268 -6.00 -7.62 -21.05
CA SER A 268 -4.67 -7.32 -21.58
C SER A 268 -4.39 -5.82 -21.69
N GLU A 269 -5.41 -5.00 -21.94
CA GLU A 269 -5.30 -3.54 -21.94
C GLU A 269 -5.09 -3.03 -20.50
N LEU A 270 -5.83 -3.57 -19.53
CA LEU A 270 -5.67 -3.25 -18.11
C LEU A 270 -4.28 -3.64 -17.58
N GLU A 271 -3.79 -4.84 -17.93
CA GLU A 271 -2.45 -5.29 -17.54
C GLU A 271 -1.37 -4.40 -18.15
N ALA A 272 -1.53 -3.96 -19.40
CA ALA A 272 -0.60 -3.04 -20.04
C ALA A 272 -0.56 -1.68 -19.30
N MET A 273 -1.74 -1.14 -18.94
CA MET A 273 -1.83 0.11 -18.17
C MET A 273 -1.13 0.00 -16.82
N VAL A 274 -1.37 -1.07 -16.05
CA VAL A 274 -0.73 -1.27 -14.74
C VAL A 274 0.80 -1.33 -14.88
N ARG A 275 1.31 -2.13 -15.83
CA ARG A 275 2.76 -2.26 -16.06
C ARG A 275 3.39 -0.93 -16.45
N GLU A 276 2.73 -0.13 -17.29
CA GLU A 276 3.23 1.19 -17.70
C GLU A 276 3.30 2.16 -16.52
N VAL A 277 2.22 2.25 -15.73
CA VAL A 277 2.17 3.10 -14.53
C VAL A 277 3.24 2.67 -13.53
N ASN A 278 3.36 1.37 -13.25
CA ASN A 278 4.38 0.84 -12.35
C ASN A 278 5.80 1.14 -12.81
N ALA A 279 6.07 1.06 -14.12
CA ALA A 279 7.39 1.30 -14.68
C ALA A 279 7.80 2.78 -14.71
N THR A 280 6.84 3.71 -14.72
CA THR A 280 7.11 5.13 -15.00
C THR A 280 6.71 6.11 -13.91
N GLN A 281 5.67 5.81 -13.13
CA GLN A 281 5.06 6.74 -12.17
C GLN A 281 5.15 6.29 -10.71
N VAL A 282 5.36 5.00 -10.45
CA VAL A 282 5.39 4.46 -9.09
C VAL A 282 6.82 4.19 -8.63
N ALA A 283 7.18 4.71 -7.46
CA ALA A 283 8.48 4.46 -6.85
C ALA A 283 8.67 2.95 -6.57
N PRO A 284 9.88 2.39 -6.75
CA PRO A 284 10.11 0.96 -6.54
C PRO A 284 9.73 0.43 -5.15
N GLU A 285 9.76 1.27 -4.11
CA GLU A 285 9.32 0.96 -2.74
C GLU A 285 7.80 0.83 -2.58
N ASP A 286 7.05 1.61 -3.37
CA ASP A 286 5.60 1.76 -3.25
C ASP A 286 4.85 0.88 -4.26
N ARG A 287 5.57 0.30 -5.22
CA ARG A 287 5.00 -0.62 -6.22
C ARG A 287 4.40 -1.84 -5.53
N LEU A 288 3.14 -2.14 -5.84
CA LEU A 288 2.44 -3.28 -5.26
C LEU A 288 2.49 -4.52 -6.17
N SER A 289 1.84 -4.53 -7.33
CA SER A 289 1.89 -5.65 -8.29
C SER A 289 1.53 -5.23 -9.72
N ASP A 290 2.02 -5.99 -10.71
CA ASP A 290 1.61 -5.87 -12.11
C ASP A 290 0.37 -6.74 -12.45
N LYS A 291 -0.12 -7.52 -11.49
CA LYS A 291 -1.19 -8.51 -11.70
C LYS A 291 -2.56 -7.88 -11.50
N VAL A 292 -3.30 -7.69 -12.59
CA VAL A 292 -4.71 -7.32 -12.54
C VAL A 292 -5.51 -8.48 -11.94
N GLN A 293 -6.36 -8.16 -10.98
CA GLN A 293 -7.25 -9.12 -10.32
C GLN A 293 -8.70 -8.83 -10.69
N TYR A 294 -9.57 -9.82 -10.53
CA TYR A 294 -11.00 -9.76 -10.82
C TYR A 294 -11.77 -10.20 -9.58
N TYR A 295 -12.70 -9.36 -9.13
CA TYR A 295 -13.63 -9.69 -8.07
C TYR A 295 -14.97 -10.12 -8.66
N ASP A 296 -15.37 -11.35 -8.34
CA ASP A 296 -16.65 -11.90 -8.75
C ASP A 296 -17.65 -11.82 -7.59
N ARG A 297 -18.74 -11.06 -7.77
CA ARG A 297 -19.72 -10.79 -6.71
C ARG A 297 -20.55 -12.01 -6.31
N GLU A 298 -20.71 -12.99 -7.21
CA GLU A 298 -21.53 -14.17 -6.94
C GLU A 298 -20.76 -15.15 -6.04
N THR A 299 -19.48 -15.37 -6.37
CA THR A 299 -18.59 -16.24 -5.61
C THR A 299 -17.94 -15.55 -4.42
N LYS A 300 -17.92 -14.21 -4.40
CA LYS A 300 -17.21 -13.36 -3.42
C LYS A 300 -15.70 -13.62 -3.36
N LEU A 301 -15.12 -13.93 -4.51
CA LEU A 301 -13.69 -14.25 -4.62
C LEU A 301 -12.96 -13.20 -5.45
N LEU A 302 -11.82 -12.75 -4.92
CA LEU A 302 -10.80 -12.03 -5.65
C LEU A 302 -9.80 -13.03 -6.23
N GLN A 303 -9.66 -13.06 -7.54
CA GLN A 303 -8.76 -13.98 -8.24
C GLN A 303 -7.96 -13.24 -9.31
N ARG A 304 -6.91 -13.86 -9.85
CA ARG A 304 -6.23 -13.33 -11.02
C ARG A 304 -7.20 -13.13 -12.18
N GLY A 305 -7.12 -12.00 -12.86
CA GLY A 305 -7.95 -11.73 -14.02
C GLY A 305 -7.81 -12.84 -15.07
N GLN A 306 -8.92 -13.25 -15.67
CA GLN A 306 -8.95 -14.18 -16.80
C GLN A 306 -9.62 -13.53 -18.00
N GLU A 307 -9.11 -13.79 -19.19
CA GLU A 307 -9.76 -13.29 -20.41
C GLU A 307 -11.13 -13.93 -20.59
N LYS A 308 -12.17 -13.08 -20.65
CA LYS A 308 -13.49 -13.53 -21.11
C LYS A 308 -13.43 -13.91 -22.58
N SER A 309 -13.92 -15.11 -22.91
CA SER A 309 -14.08 -15.56 -24.30
C SER A 309 -14.99 -14.61 -25.09
N VAL A 310 -14.82 -14.55 -26.41
CA VAL A 310 -15.64 -13.72 -27.31
C VAL A 310 -17.15 -13.98 -27.13
N LEU A 311 -17.53 -15.24 -26.91
CA LEU A 311 -18.92 -15.65 -26.66
C LEU A 311 -19.43 -15.15 -25.30
N GLY A 312 -18.61 -15.17 -24.26
CA GLY A 312 -18.96 -14.60 -22.95
C GLY A 312 -19.24 -13.10 -23.05
N ARG A 313 -18.39 -12.36 -23.78
CA ARG A 313 -18.57 -10.90 -23.99
C ARG A 313 -19.86 -10.57 -24.73
N LEU A 314 -20.20 -11.34 -25.77
CA LEU A 314 -21.44 -11.16 -26.52
C LEU A 314 -22.68 -11.46 -25.66
N SER A 315 -22.56 -12.40 -24.73
CA SER A 315 -23.63 -12.77 -23.80
C SER A 315 -23.87 -11.67 -22.77
N ASP A 316 -22.80 -11.14 -22.16
CA ASP A 316 -22.86 -10.05 -21.18
C ASP A 316 -23.41 -8.76 -21.81
N LYS A 317 -22.92 -8.40 -23.00
CA LYS A 317 -23.38 -7.21 -23.73
C LYS A 317 -24.86 -7.33 -24.12
N LYS A 318 -25.32 -8.54 -24.46
CA LYS A 318 -26.74 -8.81 -24.71
C LYS A 318 -27.57 -8.69 -23.44
N ALA A 319 -27.08 -9.17 -22.29
CA ALA A 319 -27.76 -9.06 -21.01
C ALA A 319 -27.86 -7.60 -20.53
N GLN A 320 -26.80 -6.81 -20.69
CA GLN A 320 -26.78 -5.38 -20.36
C GLN A 320 -27.75 -4.57 -21.23
N LEU A 321 -27.79 -4.83 -22.55
CA LEU A 321 -28.76 -4.19 -23.46
C LEU A 321 -30.22 -4.55 -23.08
N GLN A 322 -30.47 -5.80 -22.67
CA GLN A 322 -31.80 -6.22 -22.22
C GLN A 322 -32.20 -5.59 -20.88
N GLN A 323 -31.26 -5.39 -19.95
CA GLN A 323 -31.53 -4.68 -18.69
C GLN A 323 -31.79 -3.18 -18.92
N ALA A 324 -31.05 -2.53 -19.83
CA ALA A 324 -31.27 -1.13 -20.19
C ALA A 324 -32.63 -0.89 -20.89
N ASP A 325 -33.10 -1.83 -21.71
CA ASP A 325 -34.44 -1.77 -22.33
C ASP A 325 -35.58 -1.94 -21.31
N HIS A 326 -35.34 -2.61 -20.18
CA HIS A 326 -36.34 -2.81 -19.13
C HIS A 326 -36.45 -1.65 -18.13
N THR A 327 -35.43 -0.79 -18.03
CA THR A 327 -35.42 0.39 -17.14
C THR A 327 -35.79 1.70 -17.86
N ALA A 328 -35.94 1.70 -19.19
CA ALA A 328 -36.39 2.87 -19.94
C ALA A 328 -37.85 3.25 -19.59
N PRO A 329 -38.14 4.52 -19.20
CA PRO A 329 -39.51 4.94 -18.87
C PRO A 329 -40.39 4.90 -20.12
N LYS A 330 -41.49 4.13 -20.07
CA LYS A 330 -42.50 4.09 -21.12
C LYS A 330 -43.05 5.50 -21.35
N GLN A 331 -42.78 6.08 -22.52
CA GLN A 331 -43.41 7.34 -22.93
C GLN A 331 -44.94 7.16 -22.91
N PRO A 332 -45.70 8.11 -22.32
CA PRO A 332 -47.14 8.03 -22.34
C PRO A 332 -47.64 8.26 -23.77
N HIS A 333 -48.41 7.29 -24.28
CA HIS A 333 -49.13 7.40 -25.55
C HIS A 333 -49.93 8.71 -25.58
N ARG A 334 -49.59 9.61 -26.50
CA ARG A 334 -50.50 10.69 -26.91
C ARG A 334 -51.69 10.07 -27.62
N SER A 335 -52.83 10.06 -26.94
CA SER A 335 -54.13 9.81 -27.56
C SER A 335 -54.41 10.94 -28.55
N GLU A 336 -54.51 10.58 -29.82
CA GLU A 336 -55.11 11.43 -30.85
C GLU A 336 -56.57 11.70 -30.47
N VAL A 337 -56.91 12.96 -30.23
CA VAL A 337 -58.30 13.41 -30.25
C VAL A 337 -58.54 14.03 -31.62
N SER A 338 -59.32 13.32 -32.44
CA SER A 338 -59.90 13.86 -33.65
C SER A 338 -61.18 14.64 -33.34
N LEU A 339 -61.34 15.73 -34.10
CA LEU A 339 -62.44 16.70 -34.25
C LEU A 339 -62.47 17.88 -33.27
#